data_AF-D5DCP2-F1
#
_entry.id   AF-D5DCP2-F1
#
_cell.length_a   1.000
_cell.length_b   1.000
_cell.length_c   1.000
_cell.angle_alpha   90.00
_cell.angle_beta   90.00
_cell.angle_gamma   90.00
#
_symmetry.space_group_name_H-M   'P 1'
#
loop_
_entity.id
_entity.type
_entity.pdbx_description
1 polymer ?
#
loop_
_entity_poly.entity_id
_entity_poly.type
_entity_poly.pdbx_seq_one_letter_code
_entity_poly.pdbx_strand_id
1 'polypeptide(L)'
;MIGIGSFIGEGDTLRSLSMLRFWFHALFPPTLVLFAYGVAKYSTITWAKKPVAGILFLLTTFALISYEIFETISQRMEVVREYGIVRYTLVGSSGPPLMVLIVAIILLFVGISLFRKTRWSSMMIRVAVMIVGSAVSIPIPSTAVTNTFELIFIFSLFLTQRHLVKIH
;
A
#
# COMPACT_ATOMS: atom_id res chain seq x y z
N MET A 1 9.97 -1.04 9.74
CA MET A 1 10.67 -0.60 10.98
C MET A 1 10.46 -1.65 12.07
N ILE A 2 11.17 -2.79 11.99
CA ILE A 2 11.02 -3.87 12.99
C ILE A 2 12.38 -4.22 13.60
N GLY A 3 13.48 -4.12 12.84
CA GLY A 3 14.82 -4.41 13.34
C GLY A 3 15.36 -3.43 14.39
N ILE A 4 14.81 -2.21 14.52
CA ILE A 4 15.23 -1.23 15.53
C ILE A 4 14.40 -1.32 16.82
N GLY A 5 13.15 -1.82 16.73
CA GLY A 5 12.25 -1.90 17.88
C GLY A 5 12.75 -2.82 19.00
N SER A 6 13.51 -3.86 18.64
CA SER A 6 14.17 -4.76 19.60
C SER A 6 15.28 -4.07 20.41
N PHE A 7 15.88 -2.99 19.89
CA PHE A 7 16.94 -2.25 20.58
C PHE A 7 16.42 -1.08 21.43
N ILE A 8 15.23 -0.54 21.13
CA ILE A 8 14.63 0.59 21.86
C ILE A 8 13.89 0.13 23.12
N GLY A 9 13.21 -1.02 23.07
CA GLY A 9 12.36 -1.49 24.18
C GLY A 9 11.03 -0.74 24.28
N GLU A 10 10.20 -1.14 25.25
CA GLU A 10 8.91 -0.50 25.52
C GLU A 10 9.10 0.92 26.08
N GLY A 11 8.33 1.89 25.59
CA GLY A 11 8.42 3.28 26.06
C GLY A 11 7.89 4.30 25.05
N ASP A 12 7.94 5.58 25.43
CA ASP A 12 7.36 6.70 24.66
C ASP A 12 8.01 6.90 23.28
N THR A 13 9.29 6.55 23.14
CA THR A 13 10.02 6.60 21.87
C THR A 13 9.46 5.59 20.86
N LEU A 14 9.32 4.31 21.27
CA LEU A 14 8.76 3.25 20.43
C LEU A 14 7.28 3.51 20.11
N ARG A 15 6.54 4.07 21.06
CA ARG A 15 5.15 4.51 20.87
C ARG A 15 5.05 5.59 19.80
N SER A 16 5.89 6.62 19.87
CA SER A 16 5.90 7.74 18.91
C SER A 16 6.28 7.28 17.50
N LEU A 17 7.29 6.41 17.36
CA LEU A 17 7.66 5.81 16.08
C LEU A 17 6.54 4.95 15.48
N SER A 18 5.82 4.21 16.33
CA SER A 18 4.67 3.41 15.91
C SER A 18 3.51 4.29 15.45
N MET A 19 3.27 5.41 16.15
CA MET A 19 2.26 6.40 15.77
C MET A 19 2.56 7.02 14.40
N LEU A 20 3.81 7.43 14.17
CA LEU A 20 4.26 7.93 12.88
C LEU A 20 4.05 6.90 11.75
N ARG A 21 4.32 5.62 12.01
CA ARG A 21 4.03 4.54 11.06
C ARG A 21 2.53 4.46 10.72
N PHE A 22 1.65 4.52 11.71
CA PHE A 22 0.20 4.48 11.47
C PHE A 22 -0.27 5.66 10.64
N TRP A 23 0.18 6.88 10.96
CA TRP A 23 -0.13 8.06 10.16
C TRP A 23 0.40 7.96 8.73
N PHE A 24 1.62 7.44 8.54
CA PHE A 24 2.13 7.20 7.20
C PHE A 24 1.33 6.16 6.43
N HIS A 25 0.86 5.11 7.10
CA HIS A 25 -0.03 4.12 6.50
C HIS A 25 -1.40 4.68 6.15
N ALA A 26 -1.92 5.62 6.96
CA ALA A 26 -3.20 6.26 6.69
C ALA A 26 -3.17 7.26 5.53
N LEU A 27 -2.02 7.90 5.29
CA LEU A 27 -1.91 8.99 4.33
C LEU A 27 -1.31 8.56 2.99
N PHE A 28 -0.22 7.79 2.99
CA PHE A 28 0.57 7.55 1.77
C PHE A 28 0.00 6.47 0.85
N PRO A 29 -0.33 5.25 1.31
CA PRO A 29 -0.89 4.21 0.48
C PRO A 29 -2.14 4.62 -0.34
N PRO A 30 -3.12 5.37 0.20
CA PRO A 30 -4.23 5.88 -0.62
C PRO A 30 -3.79 6.72 -1.82
N THR A 31 -2.71 7.51 -1.69
CA THR A 31 -2.23 8.36 -2.80
C THR A 31 -1.74 7.55 -4.01
N LEU A 32 -1.46 6.25 -3.83
CA LEU A 32 -1.11 5.36 -4.94
C LEU A 32 -2.27 5.20 -5.93
N VAL A 33 -3.50 5.48 -5.53
CA VAL A 33 -4.65 5.58 -6.44
C VAL A 33 -4.43 6.71 -7.45
N LEU A 34 -4.00 7.90 -7.00
CA LEU A 34 -3.65 9.01 -7.89
C LEU A 34 -2.42 8.70 -8.75
N PHE A 35 -1.43 8.00 -8.21
CA PHE A 35 -0.31 7.48 -9.01
C PHE A 35 -0.82 6.59 -10.15
N ALA A 36 -1.74 5.65 -9.86
CA ALA A 36 -2.33 4.77 -10.86
C ALA A 36 -3.06 5.56 -11.96
N TYR A 37 -3.83 6.58 -11.58
CA TYR A 37 -4.45 7.49 -12.54
C TYR A 37 -3.42 8.22 -13.39
N GLY A 38 -2.35 8.74 -12.79
CA GLY A 38 -1.23 9.39 -13.48
C GLY A 38 -0.59 8.48 -14.52
N VAL A 39 -0.27 7.24 -14.14
CA VAL A 39 0.23 6.19 -15.05
C VAL A 39 -0.72 5.96 -16.22
N ALA A 40 -2.03 5.82 -15.95
CA ALA A 40 -3.03 5.57 -16.98
C ALA A 40 -3.17 6.76 -17.95
N LYS A 41 -3.17 7.98 -17.43
CA LYS A 41 -3.27 9.23 -18.21
C LYS A 41 -2.03 9.44 -19.07
N TYR A 42 -0.83 9.29 -18.48
CA TYR A 42 0.45 9.43 -19.19
C TYR A 42 0.60 8.40 -20.30
N SER A 43 0.14 7.17 -20.07
CA SER A 43 0.15 6.09 -21.08
C SER A 43 -0.96 6.22 -22.14
N THR A 44 -1.67 7.35 -22.18
CA THR A 44 -2.73 7.68 -23.15
C THR A 44 -3.93 6.71 -23.16
N ILE A 45 -4.21 6.03 -22.04
CA ILE A 45 -5.32 5.08 -21.92
C ILE A 45 -6.66 5.82 -22.10
N THR A 46 -7.56 5.30 -22.94
CA THR A 46 -8.76 6.01 -23.41
C THR A 46 -9.71 6.40 -22.29
N TRP A 47 -9.96 5.52 -21.31
CA TRP A 47 -10.83 5.81 -20.18
C TRP A 47 -10.25 6.90 -19.25
N ALA A 48 -8.92 6.98 -19.13
CA ALA A 48 -8.23 7.94 -18.26
C ALA A 48 -8.23 9.37 -18.82
N LYS A 49 -8.59 9.55 -20.09
CA LYS A 49 -8.74 10.89 -20.70
C LYS A 49 -10.04 11.59 -20.32
N LYS A 50 -11.04 10.84 -19.84
CA LYS A 50 -12.34 11.41 -19.45
C LYS A 50 -12.19 12.18 -18.12
N PRO A 51 -12.74 13.39 -17.99
CA PRO A 51 -12.64 14.18 -16.74
C PRO A 51 -13.25 13.45 -15.55
N VAL A 52 -14.32 12.68 -15.79
CA VAL A 52 -14.97 11.83 -14.79
C VAL A 52 -13.99 10.83 -14.16
N ALA A 53 -13.03 10.28 -14.92
CA ALA A 53 -12.05 9.36 -14.37
C ALA A 53 -11.16 10.05 -13.33
N GLY A 54 -10.69 11.27 -13.61
CA GLY A 54 -9.91 12.04 -12.65
C GLY A 54 -10.68 12.35 -11.36
N ILE A 55 -11.95 12.73 -11.48
CA ILE A 55 -12.84 13.00 -10.34
C ILE A 55 -13.03 11.72 -9.50
N LEU A 56 -13.32 10.58 -10.14
CA LEU A 56 -13.51 9.32 -9.43
C LEU A 56 -12.25 8.92 -8.65
N PHE A 57 -11.07 8.94 -9.28
CA PHE A 57 -9.82 8.59 -8.59
C PHE A 57 -9.49 9.56 -7.44
N LEU A 58 -9.80 10.86 -7.59
CA LEU A 58 -9.63 11.84 -6.54
C LEU A 58 -10.56 11.58 -5.36
N LEU A 59 -11.86 11.39 -5.62
CA LEU A 59 -12.86 11.09 -4.58
C LEU A 59 -12.55 9.77 -3.87
N THR A 60 -12.15 8.74 -4.60
CA THR A 60 -11.71 7.46 -4.02
C THR A 60 -10.49 7.66 -3.11
N THR A 61 -9.51 8.46 -3.52
CA THR A 61 -8.33 8.75 -2.69
C THR A 61 -8.73 9.45 -1.39
N PHE A 62 -9.55 10.50 -1.47
CA PHE A 62 -10.05 11.20 -0.28
C PHE A 62 -10.89 10.29 0.63
N ALA A 63 -11.76 9.46 0.06
CA ALA A 63 -12.57 8.53 0.83
C ALA A 63 -11.71 7.51 1.59
N LEU A 64 -10.69 6.95 0.94
CA LEU A 64 -9.77 6.00 1.58
C LEU A 64 -8.92 6.65 2.68
N ILE A 65 -8.43 7.88 2.46
CA ILE A 65 -7.71 8.64 3.49
C ILE A 65 -8.62 8.88 4.70
N SER A 66 -9.84 9.38 4.48
CA SER A 66 -10.79 9.65 5.56
C SER A 66 -11.16 8.38 6.33
N TYR A 67 -11.38 7.27 5.61
CA TYR A 67 -11.65 5.96 6.20
C TYR A 67 -10.50 5.50 7.09
N GLU A 68 -9.26 5.53 6.58
CA GLU A 68 -8.10 5.02 7.31
C GLU A 68 -7.71 5.93 8.49
N ILE A 69 -7.91 7.26 8.36
CA ILE A 69 -7.77 8.19 9.49
C ILE A 69 -8.80 7.84 10.58
N PHE A 70 -10.06 7.62 10.20
CA PHE A 70 -11.12 7.28 11.16
C PHE A 70 -10.82 5.96 11.90
N GLU A 71 -10.38 4.92 11.19
CA GLU A 71 -9.89 3.68 11.79
C GLU A 71 -8.71 3.93 12.74
N THR A 72 -7.71 4.72 12.30
CA THR A 72 -6.50 4.99 13.10
C THR A 72 -6.80 5.72 14.40
N ILE A 73 -7.74 6.68 14.41
CA ILE A 73 -8.08 7.45 15.61
C ILE A 73 -9.07 6.73 16.53
N SER A 74 -9.88 5.81 15.99
CA SER A 74 -10.91 5.10 16.77
C SER A 74 -10.34 3.89 17.53
N GLN A 75 -9.21 3.35 17.06
CA GLN A 75 -8.56 2.20 17.68
C GLN A 75 -7.58 2.61 18.78
N ARG A 76 -7.46 1.78 19.83
CA ARG A 76 -6.47 1.96 20.91
C ARG A 76 -5.18 1.25 20.53
N MET A 77 -4.04 1.83 20.93
CA MET A 77 -2.75 1.17 20.79
C MET A 77 -2.52 0.20 21.94
N GLU A 78 -2.09 -1.01 21.62
CA GLU A 78 -1.69 -2.03 22.59
C GLU A 78 -0.29 -2.55 22.30
N VAL A 79 0.41 -2.94 23.36
CA VAL A 79 1.73 -3.54 23.29
C VAL A 79 1.56 -5.02 22.98
N VAL A 80 2.13 -5.45 21.85
CA VAL A 80 2.23 -6.85 21.46
C VAL A 80 3.67 -7.29 21.60
N ARG A 81 3.86 -8.44 22.25
CA ARG A 81 5.16 -9.10 22.44
C ARG A 81 5.16 -10.38 21.61
N GLU A 82 5.86 -10.36 20.49
CA GLU A 82 5.96 -11.49 19.58
C GLU A 82 7.42 -11.76 19.23
N TYR A 83 7.86 -13.02 19.31
CA TYR A 83 9.22 -13.43 18.93
C TYR A 83 10.35 -12.65 19.63
N GLY A 84 10.14 -12.25 20.90
CA GLY A 84 11.10 -11.44 21.65
C GLY A 84 11.16 -9.96 21.25
N ILE A 85 10.26 -9.53 20.35
CA ILE A 85 10.15 -8.15 19.87
C ILE A 85 8.93 -7.50 20.51
N VAL A 86 9.12 -6.29 21.05
CA VAL A 86 8.04 -5.42 21.53
C VAL A 86 7.59 -4.50 20.40
N ARG A 87 6.29 -4.42 20.13
CA ARG A 87 5.70 -3.50 19.15
C ARG A 87 4.36 -2.95 19.63
N TYR A 88 4.02 -1.72 19.22
CA TYR A 88 2.66 -1.20 19.38
C TYR A 88 1.81 -1.53 18.15
N THR A 89 0.64 -2.12 18.36
CA THR A 89 -0.38 -2.40 17.34
C THR A 89 -1.69 -1.70 17.67
N LEU A 90 -2.60 -1.57 16.70
CA LEU A 90 -3.96 -1.11 16.95
C LEU A 90 -4.90 -2.30 17.18
N VAL A 91 -5.71 -2.25 18.24
CA VAL A 91 -6.66 -3.30 18.63
C VAL A 91 -7.80 -3.40 17.61
N GLY A 92 -8.17 -4.62 17.22
CA GLY A 92 -9.26 -4.88 16.26
C GLY A 92 -8.83 -5.01 14.80
N SER A 93 -7.55 -4.85 14.49
CA SER A 93 -6.99 -5.01 13.14
C SER A 93 -6.66 -6.48 12.82
N SER A 94 -7.67 -7.34 12.67
CA SER A 94 -7.48 -8.73 12.22
C SER A 94 -7.58 -8.83 10.69
N GLY A 95 -6.43 -8.75 10.00
CA GLY A 95 -6.29 -8.97 8.55
C GLY A 95 -5.62 -7.81 7.81
N PRO A 96 -5.30 -7.96 6.51
CA PRO A 96 -4.83 -6.85 5.70
C PRO A 96 -5.87 -5.72 5.74
N PRO A 97 -5.47 -4.47 6.00
CA PRO A 97 -6.43 -3.37 6.07
C PRO A 97 -7.25 -3.30 4.78
N LEU A 98 -8.57 -3.15 4.91
CA LEU A 98 -9.50 -3.10 3.78
C LEU A 98 -9.05 -2.06 2.73
N MET A 99 -8.51 -0.94 3.20
CA MET A 99 -7.91 0.09 2.36
C MET A 99 -6.84 -0.49 1.41
N VAL A 100 -5.93 -1.34 1.91
CA VAL A 100 -4.79 -1.86 1.13
C VAL A 100 -5.29 -2.74 0.00
N LEU A 101 -6.31 -3.55 0.28
CA LEU A 101 -6.94 -4.40 -0.73
C LEU A 101 -7.59 -3.56 -1.84
N ILE A 102 -8.30 -2.49 -1.48
CA ILE A 102 -8.93 -1.59 -2.47
C ILE A 102 -7.86 -0.92 -3.34
N VAL A 103 -6.80 -0.38 -2.75
CA VAL A 103 -5.67 0.22 -3.47
C VAL A 103 -5.04 -0.80 -4.42
N ALA A 104 -4.80 -2.03 -3.96
CA ALA A 104 -4.23 -3.09 -4.76
C ALA A 104 -5.10 -3.46 -5.96
N ILE A 105 -6.42 -3.57 -5.79
CA ILE A 105 -7.37 -3.87 -6.87
C ILE A 105 -7.35 -2.75 -7.94
N ILE A 106 -7.34 -1.49 -7.51
CA ILE A 106 -7.26 -0.34 -8.43
C ILE A 106 -5.94 -0.36 -9.21
N LEU A 107 -4.82 -0.61 -8.54
CA LEU A 107 -3.51 -0.73 -9.18
C LEU A 107 -3.46 -1.91 -10.14
N LEU A 108 -4.09 -3.04 -9.82
CA LEU A 108 -4.17 -4.18 -10.72
C LEU A 108 -4.98 -3.85 -11.97
N PHE A 109 -6.15 -3.20 -11.81
CA PHE A 109 -6.98 -2.74 -12.93
C PHE A 109 -6.21 -1.81 -13.88
N VAL A 110 -5.49 -0.83 -13.32
CA VAL A 110 -4.63 0.06 -14.11
C VAL A 110 -3.47 -0.72 -14.73
N GLY A 111 -2.85 -1.65 -14.01
CA GLY A 111 -1.75 -2.48 -14.51
C GLY A 111 -2.16 -3.35 -15.69
N ILE A 112 -3.36 -3.94 -15.66
CA ILE A 112 -3.94 -4.68 -16.79
C ILE A 112 -4.18 -3.75 -17.97
N SER A 113 -4.76 -2.57 -17.73
CA SER A 113 -4.99 -1.58 -18.78
C SER A 113 -3.69 -1.11 -19.43
N LEU A 114 -2.65 -0.90 -18.63
CA LEU A 114 -1.31 -0.52 -19.06
C LEU A 114 -0.67 -1.65 -19.89
N PHE A 115 -0.74 -2.89 -19.42
CA PHE A 115 -0.23 -4.06 -20.13
C PHE A 115 -0.87 -4.22 -21.51
N ARG A 116 -2.19 -4.04 -21.62
CA ARG A 116 -2.90 -4.10 -22.91
C ARG A 116 -2.43 -3.03 -23.91
N LYS A 117 -1.99 -1.87 -23.42
CA LYS A 117 -1.55 -0.74 -24.26
C LYS A 117 -0.05 -0.77 -24.60
N THR A 118 0.79 -1.15 -23.65
CA THR A 118 2.26 -1.00 -23.74
C THR A 118 3.02 -2.32 -23.71
N ARG A 119 2.33 -3.44 -23.44
CA ARG A 119 2.93 -4.77 -23.12
C ARG A 119 3.83 -4.79 -21.87
N TRP A 120 3.87 -3.70 -21.10
CA TRP A 120 4.60 -3.65 -19.83
C TRP A 120 3.80 -4.31 -18.70
N SER A 121 4.25 -5.48 -18.25
CA SER A 121 3.53 -6.32 -17.26
C SER A 121 4.01 -6.14 -15.81
N SER A 122 5.08 -5.38 -15.57
CA SER A 122 5.74 -5.33 -14.24
C SER A 122 4.78 -4.93 -13.11
N MET A 123 4.04 -3.84 -13.27
CA MET A 123 3.05 -3.37 -12.28
C MET A 123 1.95 -4.42 -12.06
N MET A 124 1.41 -4.98 -13.13
CA MET A 124 0.37 -6.01 -13.07
C MET A 124 0.83 -7.25 -12.29
N ILE A 125 1.97 -7.82 -12.66
CA ILE A 125 2.49 -9.06 -12.05
C ILE A 125 2.79 -8.85 -10.57
N ARG A 126 3.49 -7.76 -10.22
CA ARG A 126 3.95 -7.53 -8.84
C ARG A 126 2.77 -7.18 -7.91
N VAL A 127 1.77 -6.46 -8.39
CA VAL A 127 0.52 -6.22 -7.63
C VAL A 127 -0.28 -7.51 -7.46
N ALA A 128 -0.38 -8.35 -8.50
CA ALA A 128 -1.07 -9.64 -8.40
C ALA A 128 -0.38 -10.56 -7.38
N VAL A 129 0.96 -10.62 -7.37
CA VAL A 129 1.73 -11.35 -6.36
C VAL A 129 1.44 -10.84 -4.96
N MET A 130 1.34 -9.52 -4.76
CA MET A 130 1.00 -8.94 -3.45
C MET A 130 -0.39 -9.35 -2.98
N ILE A 131 -1.40 -9.32 -3.86
CA ILE A 131 -2.78 -9.72 -3.53
C ILE A 131 -2.82 -11.20 -3.16
N VAL A 132 -2.22 -12.07 -3.98
CA VAL A 132 -2.18 -13.52 -3.71
C VAL A 132 -1.39 -13.81 -2.44
N GLY A 133 -0.24 -13.18 -2.25
CA GLY A 133 0.59 -13.33 -1.04
C GLY A 133 -0.09 -12.83 0.23
N SER A 134 -1.06 -11.92 0.12
CA SER A 134 -1.88 -11.47 1.26
C SER A 134 -3.09 -12.37 1.53
N ALA A 135 -3.59 -13.07 0.50
CA ALA A 135 -4.72 -14.00 0.62
C ALA A 135 -4.28 -15.41 1.07
N VAL A 136 -3.05 -15.81 0.76
CA VAL A 136 -2.48 -17.07 1.20
C VAL A 136 -1.85 -16.85 2.57
N SER A 137 -2.42 -17.49 3.60
CA SER A 137 -1.80 -17.59 4.92
C SER A 137 -0.51 -18.40 4.79
N ILE A 138 0.61 -17.74 4.50
CA ILE A 138 1.91 -18.40 4.48
C ILE A 138 2.22 -18.80 5.93
N PRO A 139 2.46 -20.09 6.24
CA PRO A 139 2.78 -20.57 7.58
C PRO A 139 4.21 -20.20 8.00
N ILE A 140 4.62 -18.98 7.70
CA ILE A 140 5.85 -18.36 8.16
C ILE A 140 5.40 -17.13 8.94
N PRO A 141 5.39 -17.19 10.27
CA PRO A 141 5.01 -16.05 11.09
C PRO A 141 6.20 -15.09 11.12
N SER A 142 6.35 -14.32 10.06
CA SER A 142 7.41 -13.35 9.96
C SER A 142 6.89 -12.11 9.26
N THR A 143 6.80 -11.04 10.04
CA THR A 143 6.61 -9.67 9.57
C THR A 143 7.62 -9.26 8.48
N ALA A 144 8.74 -10.00 8.33
CA ALA A 144 9.69 -9.79 7.25
C ALA A 144 9.15 -10.21 5.86
N VAL A 145 8.28 -11.22 5.80
CA VAL A 145 7.67 -11.66 4.52
C VAL A 145 6.75 -10.57 3.97
N THR A 146 5.90 -9.99 4.81
CA THR A 146 5.03 -8.86 4.44
C THR A 146 5.85 -7.65 3.98
N ASN A 147 6.90 -7.27 4.72
CA ASN A 147 7.80 -6.18 4.30
C ASN A 147 8.47 -6.46 2.95
N THR A 148 8.79 -7.73 2.66
CA THR A 148 9.40 -8.12 1.38
C THR A 148 8.42 -7.92 0.22
N PHE A 149 7.14 -8.29 0.40
CA PHE A 149 6.11 -8.01 -0.60
C PHE A 149 5.92 -6.50 -0.82
N GLU A 150 5.94 -5.69 0.23
CA GLU A 150 5.88 -4.23 0.12
C GLU A 150 7.07 -3.66 -0.68
N LEU A 151 8.29 -4.16 -0.45
CA LEU A 151 9.48 -3.74 -1.21
C LEU A 151 9.37 -4.13 -2.69
N ILE A 152 8.94 -5.35 -3.01
CA ILE A 152 8.71 -5.81 -4.39
C ILE A 152 7.66 -4.92 -5.08
N PHE A 153 6.62 -4.55 -4.34
CA PHE A 153 5.56 -3.68 -4.81
C PHE A 153 6.04 -2.26 -5.09
N ILE A 154 6.73 -1.59 -4.15
CA ILE A 154 7.28 -0.25 -4.35
C ILE A 154 8.27 -0.23 -5.52
N PHE A 155 9.12 -1.25 -5.62
CA PHE A 155 10.05 -1.39 -6.74
C PHE A 155 9.33 -1.53 -8.09
N SER A 156 8.14 -2.16 -8.11
CA SER A 156 7.30 -2.22 -9.33
C SER A 156 6.88 -0.84 -9.82
N LEU A 157 6.48 0.02 -8.89
CA LEU A 157 5.97 1.35 -9.19
C LEU A 157 7.10 2.22 -9.72
N PHE A 158 8.27 2.14 -9.07
CA PHE A 158 9.49 2.79 -9.52
C PHE A 158 9.89 2.37 -10.94
N LEU A 159 9.94 1.06 -11.21
CA LEU A 159 10.27 0.55 -12.54
C LEU A 159 9.27 0.99 -13.61
N THR A 160 7.98 1.03 -13.26
CA THR A 160 6.91 1.46 -14.17
C THR A 160 7.03 2.93 -14.51
N GLN A 161 7.25 3.78 -13.49
CA GLN A 161 7.49 5.20 -13.71
C GLN A 161 8.72 5.43 -14.59
N ARG A 162 9.82 4.73 -14.31
CA ARG A 162 11.05 4.84 -15.11
C ARG A 162 10.87 4.39 -16.55
N HIS A 163 10.09 3.33 -16.79
CA HIS A 163 9.81 2.86 -18.15
C HIS A 163 8.99 3.86 -18.94
N LEU A 164 7.95 4.45 -18.32
CA LEU A 164 7.08 5.43 -18.97
C LEU A 164 7.86 6.69 -19.39
N VAL A 165 8.71 7.21 -18.50
CA VAL A 165 9.57 8.38 -18.77
C VAL A 165 10.60 8.12 -19.89
N LYS A 166 10.96 6.87 -20.18
CA LYS A 166 11.89 6.54 -21.27
C LYS A 166 11.23 6.49 -22.65
N ILE A 167 9.92 6.25 -22.71
CA ILE A 167 9.20 5.99 -23.97
C ILE A 167 8.51 7.26 -24.51
N HIS A 168 8.34 8.28 -23.66
CA HIS A 168 7.80 9.59 -24.01
C HIS A 168 8.88 10.65 -23.86
#